data_AF-A0A7S2NCT7-F1
#
_entry.id   AF-A0A7S2NCT7-F1
#
_cell.length_a   1.000
_cell.length_b   1.000
_cell.length_c   1.000
_cell.angle_alpha   90.00
_cell.angle_beta   90.00
_cell.angle_gamma   90.00
#
_symmetry.space_group_name_H-M   'P 1'
#
loop_
_entity.id
_entity.type
_entity.pdbx_description
1 polymer ?
#
loop_
_entity_poly.entity_id
_entity_poly.type
_entity_poly.pdbx_seq_one_letter_code
_entity_poly.pdbx_strand_id
1 'polypeptide(L)'
;ALGKAMKREYDAIYAAGLTLQVDCPDLAMGRHTKFKDSTLEEFLAAAGTAVRVLNEAVADIPADRLRMHVCWGNYPGPHHCDVPLADIIDLVLTAKPKYLSVEACNPGHGHEWEVFETTKLPEGKVIM
;
A
#
# COMPACT_ATOMS: atom_id res chain seq x y z
N ALA A 1 -17.95 5.50 3.45
CA ALA A 1 -18.71 5.89 2.25
C ALA A 1 -17.87 5.70 0.98
N LEU A 2 -16.68 6.30 0.89
CA LEU A 2 -15.84 6.24 -0.32
C LEU A 2 -15.48 4.82 -0.80
N GLY A 3 -15.03 3.92 0.08
CA GLY A 3 -14.70 2.54 -0.33
C GLY A 3 -15.87 1.79 -0.97
N LYS A 4 -17.11 2.01 -0.48
CA LYS A 4 -18.33 1.44 -1.08
C LYS A 4 -18.63 2.03 -2.45
N ALA A 5 -18.32 3.30 -2.67
CA ALA A 5 -18.46 3.93 -3.98
C ALA A 5 -17.42 3.39 -4.98
N MET A 6 -16.16 3.25 -4.54
CA MET A 6 -15.07 2.74 -5.38
C MET A 6 -15.25 1.26 -5.75
N LYS A 7 -15.88 0.45 -4.88
CA LYS A 7 -16.15 -0.97 -5.13
C LYS A 7 -16.78 -1.22 -6.51
N ARG A 8 -17.79 -0.44 -6.89
CA ARG A 8 -18.45 -0.57 -8.19
C ARG A 8 -17.46 -0.42 -9.35
N GLU A 9 -16.57 0.55 -9.26
CA GLU A 9 -15.58 0.84 -10.30
C GLU A 9 -14.51 -0.26 -10.36
N TYR A 10 -14.06 -0.74 -9.20
CA TYR A 10 -13.12 -1.86 -9.11
C TYR A 10 -13.68 -3.15 -9.69
N ASP A 11 -14.92 -3.50 -9.34
CA ASP A 11 -15.59 -4.68 -9.86
C ASP A 11 -15.81 -4.57 -11.37
N ALA A 12 -16.10 -3.37 -11.89
CA ALA A 12 -16.25 -3.12 -13.33
C ALA A 12 -14.93 -3.32 -14.10
N ILE A 13 -13.79 -2.85 -13.55
CA ILE A 13 -12.46 -3.08 -14.14
C ILE A 13 -12.17 -4.58 -14.22
N TYR A 14 -12.45 -5.33 -13.14
CA TYR A 14 -12.27 -6.78 -13.13
C TYR A 14 -13.22 -7.49 -14.12
N ALA A 15 -14.49 -7.07 -14.18
CA ALA A 15 -15.48 -7.62 -15.10
C ALA A 15 -15.10 -7.41 -16.59
N ALA A 16 -14.32 -6.37 -16.89
CA ALA A 16 -13.74 -6.16 -18.22
C ALA A 16 -12.56 -7.09 -18.55
N GLY A 17 -12.18 -7.99 -17.64
CA GLY A 17 -11.07 -8.94 -17.80
C GLY A 17 -9.70 -8.36 -17.46
N LEU A 18 -9.63 -7.18 -16.85
CA LEU A 18 -8.38 -6.50 -16.51
C LEU A 18 -7.90 -6.83 -15.09
N THR A 19 -6.60 -6.71 -14.88
CA THR A 19 -6.00 -6.70 -13.54
C THR A 19 -6.11 -5.29 -12.95
N LEU A 20 -6.55 -5.18 -11.71
CA LEU A 20 -6.69 -3.90 -11.01
C LEU A 20 -5.42 -3.59 -10.21
N GLN A 21 -4.80 -2.44 -10.47
CA GLN A 21 -3.82 -1.83 -9.58
C GLN A 21 -4.51 -0.73 -8.76
N VAL A 22 -4.31 -0.75 -7.44
CA VAL A 22 -4.73 0.34 -6.54
C VAL A 22 -3.46 1.00 -6.00
N ASP A 23 -3.35 2.30 -6.27
CA ASP A 23 -2.23 3.11 -5.79
C ASP A 23 -2.54 3.61 -4.38
N CYS A 24 -1.68 3.24 -3.43
CA CYS A 24 -1.84 3.52 -2.01
C CYS A 24 -0.63 4.30 -1.44
N PRO A 25 -0.27 5.47 -2.00
CA PRO A 25 0.79 6.30 -1.43
C PRO A 25 0.42 6.84 -0.03
N ASP A 26 -0.87 6.82 0.34
CA ASP A 26 -1.34 7.17 1.67
C ASP A 26 -0.77 6.25 2.77
N LEU A 27 -0.35 5.02 2.44
CA LEU A 27 0.29 4.08 3.36
C LEU A 27 1.77 4.38 3.64
N ALA A 28 2.40 5.28 2.87
CA ALA A 28 3.80 5.65 3.02
C ALA A 28 3.98 7.18 3.02
N MET A 29 3.81 7.84 1.86
CA MET A 29 3.81 9.31 1.72
C MET A 29 2.87 10.00 2.72
N GLY A 30 1.77 9.34 3.10
CA GLY A 30 0.81 9.84 4.08
C GLY A 30 1.46 10.28 5.41
N ARG A 31 2.54 9.60 5.85
CA ARG A 31 3.21 9.88 7.12
C ARG A 31 3.76 11.29 7.21
N HIS A 32 4.40 11.79 6.15
CA HIS A 32 5.06 13.09 6.15
C HIS A 32 4.21 14.20 5.53
N THR A 33 3.08 13.86 4.90
CA THR A 33 2.13 14.83 4.32
C THR A 33 0.98 15.08 5.28
N LYS A 34 -0.04 14.21 5.27
CA LYS A 34 -1.29 14.37 6.01
C LYS A 34 -1.10 14.16 7.51
N PHE A 35 -0.18 13.29 7.91
CA PHE A 35 0.07 12.88 9.29
C PHE A 35 1.39 13.43 9.84
N LYS A 36 1.90 14.55 9.29
CA LYS A 36 3.21 15.11 9.66
C LYS A 36 3.35 15.39 11.17
N ASP A 37 2.27 15.87 11.78
CA ASP A 37 2.22 16.25 13.21
C ASP A 37 1.71 15.12 14.11
N SER A 38 1.42 13.94 13.54
CA SER A 38 0.95 12.76 14.26
C SER A 38 2.11 11.86 14.70
N THR A 39 1.85 11.04 15.71
CA THR A 39 2.77 9.95 16.08
C THR A 39 2.76 8.85 15.02
N LEU A 40 3.77 7.98 15.04
CA LEU A 40 3.80 6.80 14.17
C LEU A 40 2.60 5.87 14.43
N GLU A 41 2.22 5.69 15.69
CA GLU A 41 1.07 4.86 16.08
C GLU A 41 -0.26 5.39 15.52
N GLU A 42 -0.49 6.70 15.62
CA GLU A 42 -1.68 7.35 15.06
C GLU A 42 -1.74 7.20 13.54
N PHE A 43 -0.60 7.34 12.87
CA PHE A 43 -0.48 7.11 11.43
C PHE A 43 -0.81 5.64 11.08
N LEU A 44 -0.22 4.66 11.78
CA LEU A 44 -0.46 3.25 11.55
C LEU A 44 -1.93 2.86 11.79
N ALA A 45 -2.59 3.46 12.79
CA ALA A 45 -4.02 3.25 13.02
C ALA A 45 -4.89 3.76 11.86
N ALA A 46 -4.54 4.93 11.31
CA ALA A 46 -5.23 5.48 10.15
C ALA A 46 -4.96 4.66 8.87
N ALA A 47 -3.71 4.26 8.63
CA ALA A 47 -3.32 3.39 7.53
C ALA A 47 -4.02 2.02 7.63
N GLY A 48 -4.15 1.46 8.84
CA GLY A 48 -4.87 0.20 9.05
C GLY A 48 -6.35 0.31 8.74
N THR A 49 -6.96 1.46 9.01
CA THR A 49 -8.31 1.75 8.55
C THR A 49 -8.40 1.80 7.03
N ALA A 50 -7.43 2.42 6.34
CA ALA A 50 -7.39 2.47 4.89
C ALA A 50 -7.26 1.06 4.27
N VAL A 51 -6.36 0.22 4.80
CA VAL A 51 -6.21 -1.18 4.37
C VAL A 51 -7.50 -1.98 4.55
N ARG A 52 -8.16 -1.85 5.71
CA ARG A 52 -9.46 -2.50 5.95
C ARG A 52 -10.51 -2.07 4.92
N VAL A 53 -10.64 -0.76 4.68
CA VAL A 53 -11.59 -0.22 3.70
C VAL A 53 -11.27 -0.67 2.28
N LEU A 54 -9.99 -0.76 1.92
CA LEU A 54 -9.57 -1.32 0.64
C LEU A 54 -9.98 -2.79 0.51
N ASN A 55 -9.74 -3.60 1.53
CA ASN A 55 -10.10 -5.02 1.54
C ASN A 55 -11.61 -5.21 1.35
N GLU A 56 -12.43 -4.38 2.00
CA GLU A 56 -13.89 -4.34 1.79
C GLU A 56 -14.26 -3.91 0.36
N ALA A 57 -13.57 -2.91 -0.20
CA ALA A 57 -13.86 -2.38 -1.53
C ALA A 57 -13.55 -3.38 -2.66
N VAL A 58 -12.51 -4.20 -2.50
CA VAL A 58 -12.10 -5.22 -3.49
C VAL A 58 -12.53 -6.63 -3.10
N ALA A 59 -13.50 -6.79 -2.19
CA ALA A 59 -13.90 -8.06 -1.60
C ALA A 59 -14.31 -9.14 -2.62
N ASP A 60 -14.85 -8.76 -3.77
CA ASP A 60 -15.37 -9.68 -4.80
C ASP A 60 -14.36 -9.99 -5.92
N ILE A 61 -13.18 -9.37 -5.90
CA ILE A 61 -12.13 -9.57 -6.91
C ILE A 61 -11.10 -10.58 -6.39
N PRO A 62 -10.77 -11.65 -7.14
CA PRO A 62 -9.72 -12.59 -6.73
C PRO A 62 -8.38 -11.89 -6.44
N ALA A 63 -7.66 -12.32 -5.40
CA ALA A 63 -6.42 -11.64 -4.97
C ALA A 63 -5.34 -11.61 -6.06
N ASP A 64 -5.28 -12.64 -6.91
CA ASP A 64 -4.37 -12.75 -8.05
C ASP A 64 -4.75 -11.85 -9.24
N ARG A 65 -5.83 -11.08 -9.14
CA ARG A 65 -6.23 -10.03 -10.08
C ARG A 65 -6.02 -8.63 -9.51
N LEU A 66 -5.38 -8.54 -8.34
CA LEU A 66 -5.18 -7.32 -7.59
C LEU A 66 -3.69 -7.05 -7.37
N ARG A 67 -3.29 -5.81 -7.62
CA ARG A 67 -1.98 -5.25 -7.30
C ARG A 67 -2.15 -4.01 -6.42
N MET A 68 -1.35 -3.92 -5.36
CA MET A 68 -1.21 -2.69 -4.58
C MET A 68 0.12 -2.05 -4.91
N HIS A 69 0.11 -0.76 -5.22
CA HIS A 69 1.32 0.04 -5.33
C HIS A 69 1.50 0.90 -4.08
N VAL A 70 2.66 0.83 -3.44
CA VAL A 70 3.03 1.65 -2.28
C VAL A 70 4.25 2.47 -2.66
N CYS A 71 4.17 3.78 -2.48
CA CYS A 71 5.27 4.70 -2.79
C CYS A 71 5.26 5.91 -1.84
N TRP A 72 6.39 6.60 -1.80
CA TRP A 72 6.58 7.83 -1.02
C TRP A 72 6.25 9.09 -1.83
N GLY A 73 5.68 8.89 -3.02
CA GLY A 73 5.11 9.92 -3.85
C GLY A 73 6.15 10.75 -4.60
N ASN A 74 5.70 11.40 -5.68
CA ASN A 74 6.56 12.18 -6.56
C ASN A 74 6.67 13.66 -6.12
N TYR A 75 6.89 13.93 -4.83
CA TYR A 75 7.01 15.31 -4.36
C TYR A 75 8.47 15.79 -4.48
N PRO A 76 8.71 17.05 -4.89
CA PRO A 76 10.06 17.58 -4.99
C PRO A 76 10.60 17.88 -3.59
N GLY A 77 11.17 16.87 -2.94
CA GLY A 77 11.73 17.01 -1.60
C GLY A 77 12.82 15.98 -1.33
N PRO A 78 13.63 16.18 -0.27
CA PRO A 78 14.75 15.32 0.04
C PRO A 78 14.38 13.94 0.60
N HIS A 79 13.09 13.59 0.72
CA HIS A 79 12.61 12.29 1.24
C HIS A 79 13.07 11.90 2.66
N HIS A 80 13.83 12.75 3.36
CA HIS A 80 14.33 12.53 4.73
C HIS A 80 13.26 12.40 5.84
N CYS A 81 11.99 12.71 5.55
CA CYS A 81 10.88 12.59 6.51
C CYS A 81 10.00 11.36 6.25
N ASP A 82 10.38 10.54 5.28
CA ASP A 82 9.61 9.38 4.89
C ASP A 82 9.60 8.32 6.00
N VAL A 83 8.47 7.62 6.11
CA VAL A 83 8.39 6.46 6.99
C VAL A 83 9.23 5.32 6.40
N PRO A 84 10.09 4.65 7.18
CA PRO A 84 10.76 3.45 6.73
C PRO A 84 9.77 2.35 6.34
N LEU A 85 10.08 1.57 5.29
CA LEU A 85 9.24 0.41 4.91
C LEU A 85 9.07 -0.58 6.06
N ALA A 86 10.11 -0.80 6.86
CA ALA A 86 10.10 -1.71 8.01
C ALA A 86 9.00 -1.38 9.03
N ASP A 87 8.62 -0.10 9.16
CA ASP A 87 7.58 0.34 10.11
C ASP A 87 6.16 0.09 9.59
N ILE A 88 5.97 -0.12 8.28
CA ILE A 88 4.65 -0.25 7.64
C ILE A 88 4.42 -1.60 6.96
N ILE A 89 5.47 -2.38 6.69
CA ILE A 89 5.38 -3.57 5.82
C ILE A 89 4.41 -4.62 6.36
N ASP A 90 4.42 -4.86 7.67
CA ASP A 90 3.51 -5.83 8.31
C ASP A 90 2.05 -5.45 8.06
N LEU A 91 1.74 -4.15 8.12
CA LEU A 91 0.40 -3.65 7.82
C LEU A 91 0.06 -3.80 6.34
N VAL A 92 0.98 -3.43 5.43
CA VAL A 92 0.81 -3.56 3.97
C VAL A 92 0.52 -5.02 3.59
N LEU A 93 1.20 -5.98 4.22
CA LEU A 93 1.03 -7.41 3.98
C LEU A 93 -0.36 -7.94 4.38
N THR A 94 -1.10 -7.23 5.24
CA THR A 94 -2.49 -7.56 5.59
C THR A 94 -3.52 -7.17 4.52
N ALA A 95 -3.13 -6.36 3.53
CA ALA A 95 -4.02 -5.99 2.44
C ALA A 95 -4.40 -7.22 1.60
N LYS A 96 -5.58 -7.25 0.97
CA LYS A 96 -6.02 -8.37 0.13
C LYS A 96 -5.20 -8.59 -1.15
N PRO A 97 -4.71 -7.56 -1.87
CA PRO A 97 -3.99 -7.74 -3.12
C PRO A 97 -2.83 -8.74 -3.02
N LYS A 98 -2.73 -9.68 -3.97
CA LYS A 98 -1.68 -10.70 -3.98
C LYS A 98 -0.31 -10.07 -4.27
N TYR A 99 -0.31 -9.15 -5.23
CA TYR A 99 0.90 -8.54 -5.75
C TYR A 99 1.13 -7.18 -5.11
N LEU A 100 2.33 -6.94 -4.60
CA LEU A 100 2.76 -5.68 -4.01
C LEU A 100 3.89 -5.09 -4.85
N SER A 101 3.71 -3.87 -5.32
CA SER A 101 4.74 -3.10 -6.01
C SER A 101 5.17 -1.96 -5.09
N VAL A 102 6.32 -2.12 -4.46
CA VAL A 102 6.88 -1.11 -3.55
C VAL A 102 7.87 -0.27 -4.35
N GLU A 103 7.77 1.04 -4.21
CA GLU A 103 8.76 1.95 -4.80
C GLU A 103 10.16 1.58 -4.30
N ALA A 104 11.09 1.49 -5.24
CA ALA A 104 12.49 1.25 -5.00
C ALA A 104 13.32 2.13 -5.96
N CYS A 105 14.62 2.23 -5.70
CA CYS A 105 15.60 2.90 -6.56
C CYS A 105 15.46 4.43 -6.65
N ASN A 106 14.93 5.10 -5.61
CA ASN A 106 15.14 6.55 -5.43
C ASN A 106 16.22 6.79 -4.33
N PRO A 107 16.85 7.98 -4.25
CA PRO A 107 17.95 8.22 -3.29
C PRO A 107 17.59 8.01 -1.80
N GLY A 108 16.30 8.08 -1.45
CA GLY A 108 15.80 7.82 -0.10
C GLY A 108 15.31 6.39 0.13
N HIS A 109 15.05 5.64 -0.94
CA HIS A 109 14.40 4.32 -0.96
C HIS A 109 15.12 3.37 -1.94
N GLY A 110 16.42 3.16 -1.72
CA GLY A 110 17.24 2.22 -2.49
C GLY A 110 17.49 0.87 -1.81
N HIS A 111 17.08 0.72 -0.55
CA HIS A 111 17.51 -0.36 0.36
C HIS A 111 16.34 -1.19 0.94
N GLU A 112 15.14 -1.00 0.40
CA GLU A 112 13.89 -1.63 0.83
C GLU A 112 13.95 -3.15 0.68
N TRP A 113 14.81 -3.63 -0.23
CA TRP A 113 15.12 -5.04 -0.39
C TRP A 113 15.64 -5.69 0.92
N GLU A 114 16.36 -4.95 1.77
CA GLU A 114 16.90 -5.43 3.05
C GLU A 114 15.78 -5.78 4.04
N VAL A 115 14.65 -5.06 4.00
CA VAL A 115 13.48 -5.35 4.83
C VAL A 115 12.94 -6.76 4.55
N PHE A 116 13.03 -7.21 3.29
CA PHE A 116 12.56 -8.53 2.88
C PHE A 116 13.51 -9.68 3.25
N GLU A 117 14.73 -9.40 3.73
CA GLU A 117 15.60 -10.46 4.30
C GLU A 117 15.05 -11.03 5.60
N THR A 118 14.31 -10.21 6.36
CA THR A 118 13.76 -10.58 7.67
C THR A 118 12.24 -10.71 7.68
N THR A 119 11.56 -10.07 6.72
CA THR A 119 10.10 -10.12 6.61
C THR A 119 9.64 -11.44 6.00
N LYS A 120 8.80 -12.18 6.73
CA LYS A 120 8.17 -13.39 6.20
C LYS A 120 6.91 -13.03 5.42
N LEU A 121 6.94 -13.27 4.12
CA LEU A 121 5.76 -13.06 3.27
C LEU A 121 4.68 -14.11 3.60
N PRO A 122 3.42 -13.68 3.83
CA PRO A 122 2.28 -14.59 3.92
C PRO A 122 2.15 -15.44 2.65
N GLU A 123 1.56 -16.63 2.80
CA GLU A 123 1.37 -17.54 1.68
C GLU A 123 0.65 -16.86 0.51
N GLY A 124 1.20 -17.06 -0.70
CA GLY A 124 0.64 -16.52 -1.93
C GLY A 124 0.99 -15.05 -2.21
N LYS A 125 1.55 -14.28 -1.25
CA LYS A 125 2.01 -12.91 -1.50
C LYS A 125 3.21 -12.87 -2.44
N VAL A 126 3.26 -11.86 -3.28
CA VAL A 126 4.33 -11.64 -4.25
C VAL A 126 4.76 -10.18 -4.22
N ILE A 127 6.04 -9.93 -3.96
CA ILE A 127 6.68 -8.63 -4.18
C ILE A 127 7.12 -8.55 -5.63
N MET A 128 6.89 -7.42 -6.30
CA MET A 128 7.27 -7.17 -7.70
C MET A 128 8.08 -5.90 -7.85
#